data_AF-A0A1V8U3P8-F1
#
_entry.id   AF-A0A1V8U3P8-F1
#
_cell.length_a   1.000
_cell.length_b   1.000
_cell.length_c   1.000
_cell.angle_alpha   90.00
_cell.angle_beta   90.00
_cell.angle_gamma   90.00
#
_symmetry.space_group_name_H-M   'P 1'
#
loop_
_entity.id
_entity.type
_entity.pdbx_description
1 polymer ?
#
loop_
_entity_poly.entity_id
_entity_poly.type
_entity_poly.pdbx_seq_one_letter_code
_entity_poly.pdbx_strand_id
1 'polypeptide(L)'
;MEPRKDYDGPSLSTNSSNVPPVDHEKHSKGFLSSLSSRIPGRSSESTTLRPYDESQDYLLGVRGCLVPMAFCWTFLQTFVPAAVKASANTTGETWELALRKSLSLLFWNDTLIYGSIVFLSARTICVPFLLDPTKATLAGSVFRRGFSLWLPVAATLIIVYGVFTHAMGGNQYLVDFAALTGNTSMITGLYIIPSSLANFNAIFMTFWITYGFQTQAGSWAFPTQMLWIISVVFQQSYTVFMSMTIIPYTRQRWRVYGAFAFIATAWWVYSWAWYSITGLLIADAVMHMGMRPGQSGTSFFMGKLRVPFWMVGVVFMAAGFAMQFVWVAVRPDLMNEELYYHTGIYLTGGIQYGIDVSTAQIRADCYLIITGF
;
A
#
# COMPACT_ATOMS: atom_id res chain seq x y z
N MET A 1 64.02 -37.06 -21.77
CA MET A 1 62.62 -37.05 -21.32
C MET A 1 61.77 -37.29 -22.55
N GLU A 2 61.37 -38.54 -22.75
CA GLU A 2 60.64 -39.01 -23.94
C GLU A 2 59.18 -38.51 -23.97
N PRO A 3 58.62 -38.34 -25.18
CA PRO A 3 57.25 -37.87 -25.39
C PRO A 3 56.18 -38.95 -25.20
N ARG A 4 54.98 -38.46 -24.91
CA ARG A 4 53.72 -39.16 -24.60
C ARG A 4 53.28 -40.05 -25.77
N LYS A 5 52.97 -41.33 -25.49
CA LYS A 5 52.44 -42.30 -26.46
C LYS A 5 50.93 -42.17 -26.61
N ASP A 6 50.48 -42.06 -27.85
CA ASP A 6 49.11 -42.27 -28.31
C ASP A 6 48.71 -43.75 -28.16
N TYR A 7 47.45 -44.00 -27.79
CA TYR A 7 46.84 -45.32 -27.81
C TYR A 7 45.49 -45.25 -28.55
N ASP A 8 45.45 -45.95 -29.68
CA ASP A 8 44.28 -46.20 -30.53
C ASP A 8 43.30 -47.17 -29.84
N GLY A 9 42.02 -46.79 -29.80
CA GLY A 9 40.91 -47.67 -29.42
C GLY A 9 40.22 -48.25 -30.67
N PRO A 10 39.76 -49.51 -30.65
CA PRO A 10 39.17 -50.17 -31.82
C PRO A 10 37.71 -49.77 -32.06
N SER A 11 37.37 -49.68 -33.35
CA SER A 11 36.04 -49.42 -33.90
C SER A 11 35.14 -50.65 -33.88
N LEU A 12 33.85 -50.49 -33.52
CA LEU A 12 32.83 -51.55 -33.64
C LEU A 12 31.45 -50.97 -34.02
N SER A 13 31.12 -51.20 -35.29
CA SER A 13 29.82 -51.50 -35.94
C SER A 13 28.50 -50.94 -35.38
N THR A 14 27.78 -50.29 -36.30
CA THR A 14 26.32 -50.13 -36.34
C THR A 14 25.57 -51.46 -36.23
N ASN A 15 24.54 -51.53 -35.38
CA ASN A 15 23.30 -52.22 -35.73
C ASN A 15 22.12 -51.79 -34.85
N SER A 16 21.00 -51.53 -35.53
CA SER A 16 19.68 -51.18 -35.00
C SER A 16 18.99 -52.35 -34.30
N SER A 17 18.28 -52.10 -33.20
CA SER A 17 16.87 -52.53 -33.02
C SER A 17 16.30 -52.21 -31.62
N ASN A 18 15.11 -51.59 -31.65
CA ASN A 18 13.97 -51.77 -30.74
C ASN A 18 14.14 -51.59 -29.22
N VAL A 19 13.85 -50.36 -28.74
CA VAL A 19 13.28 -50.13 -27.41
C VAL A 19 12.16 -49.08 -27.56
N PRO A 20 10.89 -49.37 -27.19
CA PRO A 20 9.83 -48.36 -27.21
C PRO A 20 9.94 -47.43 -25.98
N PRO A 21 9.65 -46.13 -26.09
CA PRO A 21 9.62 -45.25 -24.93
C PRO A 21 8.36 -45.48 -24.11
N VAL A 22 8.52 -45.55 -22.79
CA VAL A 22 7.46 -45.68 -21.80
C VAL A 22 6.78 -44.33 -21.60
N ASP A 23 5.50 -44.25 -21.98
CA ASP A 23 4.64 -43.07 -21.80
C ASP A 23 4.26 -42.86 -20.32
N HIS A 24 5.08 -42.13 -19.56
CA HIS A 24 4.67 -41.57 -18.27
C HIS A 24 4.17 -40.13 -18.43
N GLU A 25 3.07 -39.91 -19.15
CA GLU A 25 2.42 -38.58 -19.15
C GLU A 25 0.90 -38.60 -19.41
N LYS A 26 0.15 -39.42 -18.65
CA LYS A 26 -1.32 -39.29 -18.62
C LYS A 26 -1.83 -39.54 -17.21
N HIS A 27 -1.73 -38.55 -16.30
CA HIS A 27 -2.70 -38.35 -15.20
C HIS A 27 -2.34 -37.13 -14.31
N SER A 28 -2.20 -35.92 -14.89
CA SER A 28 -2.23 -34.67 -14.08
C SER A 28 -2.47 -33.43 -14.95
N LYS A 29 -3.49 -33.46 -15.82
CA LYS A 29 -3.85 -32.32 -16.68
C LYS A 29 -5.37 -32.06 -16.60
N GLY A 30 -5.88 -31.77 -15.40
CA GLY A 30 -7.33 -31.58 -15.18
C GLY A 30 -7.77 -30.15 -14.82
N PHE A 31 -6.96 -29.40 -14.07
CA PHE A 31 -7.42 -28.12 -13.51
C PHE A 31 -6.45 -26.95 -13.80
N LEU A 32 -5.14 -27.20 -13.69
CA LEU A 32 -4.10 -26.18 -13.92
C LEU A 32 -3.87 -25.85 -15.40
N SER A 33 -4.16 -26.77 -16.33
CA SER A 33 -4.09 -26.52 -17.77
C SER A 33 -5.25 -25.63 -18.27
N SER A 34 -6.40 -25.68 -17.60
CA SER A 34 -7.58 -24.86 -17.93
C SER A 34 -7.40 -23.38 -17.59
N LEU A 35 -6.54 -23.06 -16.62
CA LEU A 35 -6.14 -21.68 -16.30
C LEU A 35 -5.03 -21.18 -17.25
N SER A 36 -4.21 -22.09 -17.78
CA SER A 36 -3.10 -21.78 -18.69
C SER A 36 -3.53 -21.34 -20.09
N SER A 37 -4.71 -21.72 -20.58
CA SER A 37 -5.17 -21.40 -21.94
C SER A 37 -5.93 -20.07 -22.05
N ARG A 38 -6.15 -19.36 -20.93
CA ARG A 38 -6.97 -18.13 -20.90
C ARG A 38 -6.19 -16.83 -20.69
N ILE A 39 -4.86 -16.89 -20.65
CA ILE A 39 -4.02 -15.68 -20.74
C ILE A 39 -3.70 -15.50 -22.23
N PRO A 40 -4.28 -14.51 -22.92
CA PRO A 40 -3.92 -14.26 -24.32
C PRO A 40 -2.46 -13.83 -24.39
N GLY A 41 -1.60 -14.73 -24.86
CA GLY A 41 -0.29 -14.35 -25.39
C GLY A 41 -0.55 -13.61 -26.70
N ARG A 42 -0.51 -12.29 -26.66
CA ARG A 42 -0.51 -11.48 -27.89
C ARG A 42 0.93 -11.19 -28.28
N SER A 43 1.19 -11.38 -29.57
CA SER A 43 2.38 -10.96 -30.30
C SER A 43 2.73 -9.50 -29.99
N SER A 44 4.03 -9.22 -29.99
CA SER A 44 4.65 -7.90 -29.81
C SER A 44 4.22 -6.92 -30.91
N GLU A 45 3.01 -6.39 -30.81
CA GLU A 45 2.64 -5.14 -31.46
C GLU A 45 3.03 -4.00 -30.52
N SER A 46 3.96 -3.16 -30.98
CA SER A 46 4.30 -1.87 -30.37
C SER A 46 3.01 -1.08 -30.14
N THR A 47 2.47 -1.19 -28.92
CA THR A 47 1.29 -0.43 -28.51
C THR A 47 1.74 0.99 -28.29
N THR A 48 1.60 1.83 -29.32
CA THR A 48 1.72 3.28 -29.18
C THR A 48 0.75 3.72 -28.07
N LEU A 49 1.32 4.16 -26.95
CA LEU A 49 0.56 4.73 -25.84
C LEU A 49 -0.24 5.91 -26.39
N ARG A 50 -1.54 6.00 -26.09
CA ARG A 50 -2.30 7.21 -26.41
C ARG A 50 -1.76 8.36 -25.53
N PRO A 51 -1.84 9.63 -25.95
CA PRO A 51 -1.34 10.76 -25.15
C PRO A 51 -1.92 10.84 -23.73
N TYR A 52 -3.18 10.38 -23.55
CA TYR A 52 -3.85 10.29 -22.24
C TYR A 52 -3.27 9.20 -21.31
N ASP A 53 -2.60 8.18 -21.87
CA ASP A 53 -1.95 7.11 -21.11
C ASP A 53 -0.56 7.53 -20.58
N GLU A 54 0.07 8.55 -21.18
CA GLU A 54 1.36 9.11 -20.71
C GLU A 54 1.18 10.10 -19.56
N SER A 55 0.09 10.88 -19.57
CA SER A 55 -0.15 11.93 -18.57
C SER A 55 -0.56 11.38 -17.19
N GLN A 56 -1.19 10.20 -17.14
CA GLN A 56 -1.69 9.56 -15.91
C GLN A 56 -2.56 10.52 -15.06
N ASP A 57 -3.31 11.41 -15.70
CA ASP A 57 -4.07 12.49 -15.05
C ASP A 57 -5.10 11.97 -14.03
N TYR A 58 -5.58 10.73 -14.21
CA TYR A 58 -6.46 10.09 -13.25
C TYR A 58 -5.81 9.95 -11.86
N LEU A 59 -4.48 9.73 -11.77
CA LEU A 59 -3.76 9.68 -10.49
C LEU A 59 -3.78 11.05 -9.79
N LEU A 60 -3.74 12.15 -10.57
CA LEU A 60 -3.91 13.49 -10.03
C LEU A 60 -5.35 13.70 -9.52
N GLY A 61 -6.35 13.18 -10.23
CA GLY A 61 -7.74 13.13 -9.79
C GLY A 61 -7.90 12.41 -8.45
N VAL A 62 -7.29 11.21 -8.30
CA VAL A 62 -7.33 10.46 -7.03
C VAL A 62 -6.68 11.25 -5.89
N ARG A 63 -5.54 11.92 -6.13
CA ARG A 63 -4.93 12.82 -5.14
C ARG A 63 -5.89 13.95 -4.76
N GLY A 64 -6.57 14.54 -5.75
CA GLY A 64 -7.58 15.57 -5.59
C GLY A 64 -8.81 15.13 -4.78
N CYS A 65 -9.14 13.84 -4.77
CA CYS A 65 -10.20 13.29 -3.93
C CYS A 65 -9.72 13.00 -2.49
N LEU A 66 -8.49 12.52 -2.32
CA LEU A 66 -7.92 12.20 -1.00
C LEU A 66 -7.69 13.42 -0.11
N VAL A 67 -7.32 14.56 -0.68
CA VAL A 67 -7.07 15.79 0.10
C VAL A 67 -8.34 16.28 0.81
N PRO A 68 -9.50 16.46 0.13
CA PRO A 68 -10.77 16.77 0.77
C PRO A 68 -11.19 15.71 1.79
N MET A 69 -11.00 14.41 1.51
CA MET A 69 -11.32 13.34 2.47
C MET A 69 -10.51 13.47 3.78
N ALA A 70 -9.19 13.69 3.68
CA ALA A 70 -8.32 13.91 4.83
C ALA A 70 -8.66 15.19 5.60
N PHE A 71 -9.02 16.25 4.88
CA PHE A 71 -9.48 17.51 5.47
C PHE A 71 -10.81 17.32 6.21
N CYS A 72 -11.80 16.68 5.58
CA CYS A 72 -13.09 16.36 6.20
C CYS A 72 -12.90 15.50 7.45
N TRP A 73 -12.03 14.49 7.40
CA TRP A 73 -11.71 13.69 8.57
C TRP A 73 -11.14 14.55 9.71
N THR A 74 -10.13 15.39 9.42
CA THR A 74 -9.51 16.24 10.44
C THR A 74 -10.51 17.23 11.04
N PHE A 75 -11.35 17.83 10.19
CA PHE A 75 -12.38 18.78 10.61
C PHE A 75 -13.44 18.10 11.49
N LEU A 76 -14.02 16.99 11.04
CA LEU A 76 -15.04 16.26 11.79
C LEU A 76 -14.48 15.68 13.08
N GLN A 77 -13.25 15.17 13.09
CA GLN A 77 -12.60 14.66 14.30
C GLN A 77 -12.41 15.77 15.35
N THR A 78 -12.19 17.01 14.91
CA THR A 78 -11.97 18.16 15.80
C THR A 78 -13.28 18.72 16.34
N PHE A 79 -14.30 18.90 15.48
CA PHE A 79 -15.52 19.62 15.83
C PHE A 79 -16.74 18.72 16.09
N VAL A 80 -16.83 17.56 15.44
CA VAL A 80 -17.98 16.63 15.53
C VAL A 80 -17.46 15.18 15.66
N PRO A 81 -16.70 14.86 16.72
CA PRO A 81 -15.99 13.59 16.83
C PRO A 81 -16.92 12.38 16.83
N ALA A 82 -18.16 12.51 17.30
CA ALA A 82 -19.13 11.41 17.32
C ALA A 82 -19.54 10.94 15.90
N ALA A 83 -19.39 11.80 14.87
CA ALA A 83 -19.68 11.47 13.48
C ALA A 83 -18.53 10.72 12.76
N VAL A 84 -17.39 10.53 13.42
CA VAL A 84 -16.20 9.89 12.83
C VAL A 84 -16.08 8.44 13.30
N LYS A 85 -15.80 7.53 12.36
CA LYS A 85 -15.49 6.12 12.60
C LYS A 85 -14.28 6.00 13.56
N ALA A 86 -14.36 5.09 14.52
CA ALA A 86 -13.30 4.79 15.49
C ALA A 86 -12.89 5.96 16.42
N SER A 87 -13.68 7.03 16.50
CA SER A 87 -13.46 8.08 17.51
C SER A 87 -13.84 7.61 18.93
N ALA A 88 -13.14 8.11 19.94
CA ALA A 88 -13.37 7.80 21.35
C ALA A 88 -14.71 8.36 21.87
N ASN A 89 -15.27 9.37 21.21
CA ASN A 89 -16.60 9.90 21.49
C ASN A 89 -17.65 8.93 20.95
N THR A 90 -18.16 8.04 21.80
CA THR A 90 -19.15 7.03 21.43
C THR A 90 -20.60 7.48 21.60
N THR A 91 -20.82 8.58 22.31
CA THR A 91 -22.11 9.20 22.58
C THR A 91 -22.22 10.51 21.82
N GLY A 92 -23.34 10.73 21.14
CA GLY A 92 -23.61 11.93 20.36
C GLY A 92 -25.07 12.00 19.91
N GLU A 93 -25.42 13.03 19.17
CA GLU A 93 -26.76 13.17 18.61
C GLU A 93 -27.06 12.07 17.58
N THR A 94 -28.34 11.74 17.38
CA THR A 94 -28.74 10.61 16.52
C THR A 94 -28.27 10.75 15.07
N TRP A 95 -28.20 11.99 14.56
CA TRP A 95 -27.68 12.27 13.21
C TRP A 95 -26.16 12.07 13.13
N GLU A 96 -25.39 12.36 14.19
CA GLU A 96 -23.95 12.13 14.24
C GLU A 96 -23.65 10.63 14.18
N LEU A 97 -24.40 9.85 14.95
CA LEU A 97 -24.28 8.38 14.96
C LEU A 97 -24.71 7.77 13.62
N ALA A 98 -25.70 8.35 12.93
CA ALA A 98 -26.09 7.93 11.59
C ALA A 98 -24.98 8.21 10.57
N LEU A 99 -24.34 9.38 10.63
CA LEU A 99 -23.20 9.74 9.77
C LEU A 99 -22.00 8.82 10.00
N ARG A 100 -21.70 8.52 11.27
CA ARG A 100 -20.65 7.57 11.66
C ARG A 100 -20.82 6.19 11.02
N LYS A 101 -22.05 5.69 10.95
CA LYS A 101 -22.36 4.35 10.41
C LYS A 101 -22.55 4.33 8.89
N SER A 102 -22.64 5.48 8.23
CA SER A 102 -22.91 5.59 6.80
C SER A 102 -21.76 6.27 6.06
N LEU A 103 -21.75 7.59 6.02
CA LEU A 103 -20.81 8.39 5.23
C LEU A 103 -19.37 8.34 5.76
N SER A 104 -19.19 8.17 7.08
CA SER A 104 -17.84 8.08 7.66
C SER A 104 -17.04 6.90 7.14
N LEU A 105 -17.72 5.78 6.85
CA LEU A 105 -17.07 4.59 6.30
C LEU A 105 -16.48 4.86 4.92
N LEU A 106 -17.19 5.67 4.13
CA LEU A 106 -16.88 5.94 2.72
C LEU A 106 -15.85 7.07 2.57
N PHE A 107 -15.98 8.15 3.34
CA PHE A 107 -15.30 9.42 3.04
C PHE A 107 -14.29 9.89 4.10
N TRP A 108 -14.55 9.64 5.39
CA TRP A 108 -13.67 10.09 6.48
C TRP A 108 -13.35 8.93 7.42
N ASN A 109 -12.72 7.91 6.83
CA ASN A 109 -12.18 6.75 7.53
C ASN A 109 -10.65 6.86 7.49
N ASP A 110 -10.04 6.98 8.66
CA ASP A 110 -8.60 7.18 8.85
C ASP A 110 -7.78 6.06 8.18
N THR A 111 -8.10 4.80 8.47
CA THR A 111 -7.41 3.62 7.92
C THR A 111 -7.51 3.55 6.39
N LEU A 112 -8.64 3.97 5.82
CA LEU A 112 -8.83 4.06 4.37
C LEU A 112 -7.97 5.17 3.76
N ILE A 113 -7.95 6.35 4.39
CA ILE A 113 -7.15 7.49 3.94
C ILE A 113 -5.65 7.13 3.97
N TYR A 114 -5.16 6.56 5.08
CA TYR A 114 -3.75 6.17 5.22
C TYR A 114 -3.35 5.09 4.21
N GLY A 115 -4.14 4.03 4.09
CA GLY A 115 -3.89 2.97 3.10
C GLY A 115 -3.86 3.51 1.67
N SER A 116 -4.77 4.43 1.34
CA SER A 116 -4.85 5.06 0.02
C SER A 116 -3.61 5.90 -0.28
N ILE A 117 -3.10 6.66 0.71
CA ILE A 117 -1.87 7.45 0.56
C ILE A 117 -0.67 6.54 0.27
N VAL A 118 -0.50 5.45 1.03
CA VAL A 118 0.61 4.50 0.84
C VAL A 118 0.53 3.83 -0.53
N PHE A 119 -0.64 3.34 -0.91
CA PHE A 119 -0.90 2.71 -2.20
C PHE A 119 -0.64 3.64 -3.38
N LEU A 120 -1.22 4.85 -3.34
CA LEU A 120 -1.09 5.84 -4.41
C LEU A 120 0.35 6.35 -4.52
N SER A 121 1.00 6.54 -3.38
CA SER A 121 2.43 6.85 -3.33
C SER A 121 3.24 5.80 -4.09
N ALA A 122 3.08 4.53 -3.78
CA ALA A 122 3.80 3.44 -4.44
C ALA A 122 3.55 3.38 -5.95
N ARG A 123 2.29 3.54 -6.36
CA ARG A 123 1.89 3.59 -7.78
C ARG A 123 2.53 4.75 -8.52
N THR A 124 2.65 5.92 -7.88
CA THR A 124 3.16 7.12 -8.55
C THR A 124 4.68 7.17 -8.66
N ILE A 125 5.42 6.58 -7.72
CA ILE A 125 6.89 6.56 -7.77
C ILE A 125 7.45 5.57 -8.80
N CYS A 126 6.67 4.53 -9.15
CA CYS A 126 7.13 3.50 -10.09
C CYS A 126 6.85 3.84 -11.56
N VAL A 127 5.84 4.67 -11.84
CA VAL A 127 5.44 5.04 -13.21
C VAL A 127 6.61 5.54 -14.08
N PRO A 128 7.47 6.50 -13.64
CA PRO A 128 8.55 7.01 -14.49
C PRO A 128 9.51 5.92 -14.96
N PHE A 129 9.85 4.96 -14.08
CA PHE A 129 10.75 3.87 -14.41
C PHE A 129 10.06 2.77 -15.23
N LEU A 130 8.77 2.53 -15.02
CA LEU A 130 8.01 1.59 -15.85
C LEU A 130 7.83 2.10 -17.29
N LEU A 131 7.83 3.42 -17.49
CA LEU A 131 7.84 4.08 -18.79
C LEU A 131 9.23 4.03 -19.43
N ASP A 132 10.27 4.44 -18.69
CA ASP A 132 11.67 4.43 -19.14
C ASP A 132 12.56 3.70 -18.12
N PRO A 133 12.84 2.39 -18.33
CA PRO A 133 13.58 1.56 -17.39
C PRO A 133 15.10 1.80 -17.47
N THR A 134 15.53 3.03 -17.19
CA THR A 134 16.94 3.42 -17.13
C THR A 134 17.42 3.59 -15.70
N LYS A 135 18.72 3.32 -15.48
CA LYS A 135 19.37 3.51 -14.17
C LYS A 135 19.27 4.97 -13.69
N ALA A 136 19.31 5.92 -14.63
CA ALA A 136 19.20 7.35 -14.35
C ALA A 136 17.80 7.72 -13.83
N THR A 137 16.73 7.19 -14.44
CA THR A 137 15.35 7.43 -14.00
C THR A 137 15.10 6.87 -12.60
N LEU A 138 15.63 5.69 -12.29
CA LEU A 138 15.58 5.13 -10.93
C LEU A 138 16.34 6.00 -9.93
N ALA A 139 17.60 6.32 -10.21
CA ALA A 139 18.43 7.13 -9.31
C ALA A 139 17.82 8.52 -9.08
N GLY A 140 17.26 9.12 -10.13
CA GLY A 140 16.54 10.39 -10.04
C GLY A 140 15.29 10.31 -9.17
N SER A 141 14.52 9.22 -9.26
CA SER A 141 13.34 8.99 -8.41
C SER A 141 13.74 8.85 -6.94
N VAL A 142 14.77 8.05 -6.64
CA VAL A 142 15.30 7.86 -5.28
C VAL A 142 15.79 9.19 -4.69
N PHE A 143 16.58 9.95 -5.44
CA PHE A 143 17.17 11.21 -4.96
C PHE A 143 16.11 12.29 -4.73
N ARG A 144 15.20 12.51 -5.69
CA ARG A 144 14.15 13.54 -5.58
C ARG A 144 13.16 13.24 -4.47
N ARG A 145 12.90 11.95 -4.21
CA ARG A 145 11.94 11.53 -3.18
C ARG A 145 12.30 12.02 -1.79
N GLY A 146 13.57 11.91 -1.41
CA GLY A 146 14.07 12.39 -0.12
C GLY A 146 13.78 13.89 0.07
N PHE A 147 14.22 14.72 -0.86
CA PHE A 147 14.01 16.17 -0.79
C PHE A 147 12.52 16.57 -0.90
N SER A 148 11.76 15.90 -1.78
CA SER A 148 10.35 16.20 -1.99
C SER A 148 9.48 15.93 -0.76
N LEU A 149 9.84 14.96 0.08
CA LEU A 149 9.14 14.70 1.34
C LEU A 149 9.74 15.50 2.50
N TRP A 150 11.06 15.68 2.52
CA TRP A 150 11.73 16.38 3.61
C TRP A 150 11.36 17.86 3.70
N LEU A 151 11.32 18.58 2.56
CA LEU A 151 11.06 20.02 2.54
C LEU A 151 9.67 20.39 3.13
N PRO A 152 8.55 19.76 2.72
CA PRO A 152 7.26 20.02 3.33
C PRO A 152 7.23 19.69 4.82
N VAL A 153 7.79 18.55 5.23
CA VAL A 153 7.83 18.13 6.64
C VAL A 153 8.61 19.13 7.49
N ALA A 154 9.79 19.54 7.02
CA ALA A 154 10.62 20.52 7.70
C ALA A 154 9.89 21.85 7.85
N ALA A 155 9.26 22.35 6.78
CA ALA A 155 8.48 23.58 6.82
C ALA A 155 7.32 23.49 7.83
N THR A 156 6.54 22.40 7.80
CA THR A 156 5.41 22.24 8.73
C THR A 156 5.88 22.14 10.19
N LEU A 157 6.93 21.37 10.49
CA LEU A 157 7.45 21.26 11.85
C LEU A 157 8.07 22.56 12.37
N ILE A 158 8.75 23.32 11.51
CA ILE A 158 9.26 24.66 11.85
C ILE A 158 8.11 25.62 12.19
N ILE A 159 7.02 25.59 11.40
CA ILE A 159 5.83 26.42 11.68
C ILE A 159 5.20 26.01 13.01
N VAL A 160 5.01 24.72 13.25
CA VAL A 160 4.45 24.18 14.50
C VAL A 160 5.30 24.58 15.71
N TYR A 161 6.62 24.45 15.62
CA TYR A 161 7.55 24.91 16.64
C TYR A 161 7.43 26.43 16.88
N GLY A 162 7.38 27.24 15.81
CA GLY A 162 7.22 28.68 15.92
C GLY A 162 5.90 29.09 16.58
N VAL A 163 4.79 28.44 16.21
CA VAL A 163 3.46 28.79 16.72
C VAL A 163 3.26 28.27 18.15
N PHE A 164 3.43 26.98 18.39
CA PHE A 164 3.07 26.39 19.68
C PHE A 164 4.11 26.63 20.76
N THR A 165 5.41 26.58 20.42
CA THR A 165 6.47 26.80 21.41
C THR A 165 6.71 28.29 21.65
N HIS A 166 6.80 29.11 20.60
CA HIS A 166 7.19 30.52 20.75
C HIS A 166 6.01 31.49 20.87
N ALA A 167 4.96 31.33 20.06
CA ALA A 167 3.86 32.30 20.05
C ALA A 167 2.79 32.02 21.12
N MET A 168 2.43 30.76 21.34
CA MET A 168 1.35 30.36 22.25
C MET A 168 1.84 29.88 23.63
N GLY A 169 3.12 29.52 23.75
CA GLY A 169 3.78 29.25 25.03
C GLY A 169 3.26 28.03 25.79
N GLY A 170 2.57 27.08 25.16
CA GLY A 170 1.95 25.95 25.87
C GLY A 170 0.94 25.17 25.05
N ASN A 171 0.28 24.19 25.68
CA ASN A 171 -0.87 23.45 25.12
C ASN A 171 -2.20 23.78 25.81
N GLN A 172 -2.22 24.82 26.66
CA GLN A 172 -3.36 25.09 27.53
C GLN A 172 -4.65 25.33 26.75
N TYR A 173 -4.57 26.03 25.61
CA TYR A 173 -5.71 26.28 24.73
C TYR A 173 -6.34 24.99 24.17
N LEU A 174 -5.58 23.90 24.01
CA LEU A 174 -6.12 22.60 23.60
C LEU A 174 -6.87 21.92 24.75
N VAL A 175 -6.33 22.01 25.96
CA VAL A 175 -7.00 21.50 27.16
C VAL A 175 -8.32 22.23 27.36
N ASP A 176 -8.31 23.55 27.22
CA ASP A 176 -9.50 24.40 27.36
C ASP A 176 -10.52 24.09 26.26
N PHE A 177 -10.08 23.95 25.00
CA PHE A 177 -10.97 23.57 23.88
C PHE A 177 -11.58 22.18 24.08
N ALA A 178 -10.79 21.19 24.51
CA ALA A 178 -11.29 19.85 24.80
C ALA A 178 -12.35 19.86 25.92
N ALA A 179 -12.09 20.65 26.98
CA ALA A 179 -13.01 20.79 28.10
C ALA A 179 -14.32 21.49 27.69
N LEU A 180 -14.24 22.53 26.86
CA LEU A 180 -15.41 23.26 26.36
C LEU A 180 -16.28 22.42 25.42
N THR A 181 -15.65 21.61 24.56
CA THR A 181 -16.35 20.82 23.54
C THR A 181 -16.71 19.40 23.97
N GLY A 182 -16.21 18.93 25.12
CA GLY A 182 -16.36 17.54 25.54
C GLY A 182 -15.68 16.54 24.58
N ASN A 183 -14.71 16.98 23.78
CA ASN A 183 -14.03 16.13 22.81
C ASN A 183 -12.98 15.26 23.51
N THR A 184 -13.31 13.99 23.78
CA THR A 184 -12.40 13.01 24.36
C THR A 184 -11.48 12.35 23.33
N SER A 185 -11.77 12.55 22.04
CA SER A 185 -10.98 12.03 20.93
C SER A 185 -9.82 12.93 20.54
N MET A 186 -9.81 14.19 21.03
CA MET A 186 -8.69 15.11 20.84
C MET A 186 -7.61 14.85 21.88
N ILE A 187 -6.35 14.80 21.42
CA ILE A 187 -5.21 14.58 22.29
C ILE A 187 -4.79 15.91 22.90
N THR A 188 -5.00 16.05 24.21
CA THR A 188 -4.70 17.27 24.97
C THR A 188 -3.24 17.35 25.42
N GLY A 189 -2.56 16.20 25.52
CA GLY A 189 -1.15 16.09 25.92
C GLY A 189 -0.16 16.13 24.75
N LEU A 190 -0.19 17.19 23.94
CA LEU A 190 0.78 17.30 22.85
C LEU A 190 2.21 17.45 23.36
N TYR A 191 3.17 16.94 22.58
CA TYR A 191 4.57 17.17 22.86
C TYR A 191 4.97 18.55 22.35
N ILE A 192 5.30 19.46 23.27
CA ILE A 192 5.84 20.78 22.93
C ILE A 192 7.33 20.63 22.67
N ILE A 193 7.76 20.97 21.45
CA ILE A 193 9.15 20.87 21.06
C ILE A 193 9.94 21.98 21.79
N PRO A 194 10.87 21.66 22.70
CA PRO A 194 11.42 22.63 23.65
C PRO A 194 12.52 23.52 23.07
N SER A 195 13.17 23.10 21.97
CA SER A 195 14.32 23.82 21.40
C SER A 195 14.41 23.63 19.90
N SER A 196 15.14 24.54 19.24
CA SER A 196 15.40 24.45 17.80
C SER A 196 16.17 23.18 17.43
N LEU A 197 17.04 22.69 18.32
CA LEU A 197 17.75 21.42 18.15
C LEU A 197 16.80 20.22 18.28
N ALA A 198 15.85 20.26 19.22
CA ALA A 198 14.82 19.24 19.34
C ALA A 198 13.90 19.23 18.11
N ASN A 199 13.60 20.39 17.52
CA ASN A 199 12.86 20.49 16.27
C ASN A 199 13.62 19.85 15.11
N PHE A 200 14.92 20.15 14.97
CA PHE A 200 15.77 19.51 13.96
C PHE A 200 15.82 17.98 14.15
N ASN A 201 15.96 17.51 15.38
CA ASN A 201 15.96 16.08 15.68
C ASN A 201 14.60 15.43 15.36
N ALA A 202 13.48 16.10 15.62
CA ALA A 202 12.14 15.62 15.25
C ALA A 202 11.98 15.48 13.72
N ILE A 203 12.46 16.46 12.96
CA ILE A 203 12.48 16.40 11.49
C ILE A 203 13.33 15.21 11.03
N PHE A 204 14.54 15.05 11.57
CA PHE A 204 15.45 13.97 11.20
C PHE A 204 14.88 12.59 11.52
N MET A 205 14.37 12.39 12.74
CA MET A 205 13.81 11.12 13.19
C MET A 205 12.59 10.70 12.37
N THR A 206 11.81 11.65 11.85
CA THR A 206 10.67 11.35 10.95
C THR A 206 11.09 10.52 9.74
N PHE A 207 12.33 10.65 9.25
CA PHE A 207 12.83 9.89 8.09
C PHE A 207 13.76 8.74 8.45
N TRP A 208 14.30 8.72 9.67
CA TRP A 208 15.36 7.77 10.06
C TRP A 208 14.91 6.68 11.03
N ILE A 209 13.77 6.86 11.69
CA ILE A 209 13.23 5.85 12.59
C ILE A 209 12.74 4.63 11.79
N THR A 210 12.92 3.43 12.34
CA THR A 210 12.50 2.15 11.70
C THR A 210 11.34 1.46 12.42
N TYR A 211 11.06 1.83 13.67
CA TYR A 211 9.99 1.29 14.51
C TYR A 211 9.37 2.39 15.37
N GLY A 212 8.15 2.22 15.88
CA GLY A 212 7.55 3.24 16.78
C GLY A 212 7.30 4.59 16.09
N PHE A 213 6.98 4.58 14.80
CA PHE A 213 6.77 5.80 13.99
C PHE A 213 5.68 6.72 14.56
N GLN A 214 4.72 6.18 15.32
CA GLN A 214 3.65 6.94 15.97
C GLN A 214 4.09 7.64 17.26
N THR A 215 5.07 7.08 17.98
CA THR A 215 5.58 7.64 19.25
C THR A 215 6.66 8.69 19.06
N GLN A 216 7.01 9.04 17.82
CA GLN A 216 8.03 10.05 17.55
C GLN A 216 7.55 11.46 17.90
N ALA A 217 8.47 12.32 18.34
CA ALA A 217 8.19 13.71 18.70
C ALA A 217 7.49 14.49 17.57
N GLY A 218 7.88 14.23 16.31
CA GLY A 218 7.24 14.86 15.15
C GLY A 218 5.77 14.49 14.96
N SER A 219 5.35 13.29 15.40
CA SER A 219 3.93 12.89 15.36
C SER A 219 3.16 13.49 16.54
N TRP A 220 3.74 13.46 17.74
CA TRP A 220 3.14 14.00 18.96
C TRP A 220 3.07 15.53 19.01
N ALA A 221 3.75 16.22 18.10
CA ALA A 221 3.65 17.67 17.96
C ALA A 221 2.34 18.14 17.28
N PHE A 222 1.54 17.22 16.71
CA PHE A 222 0.28 17.55 16.02
C PHE A 222 -0.95 17.00 16.77
N PRO A 223 -2.05 17.77 16.86
CA PRO A 223 -3.32 17.32 17.45
C PRO A 223 -3.85 15.99 16.90
N THR A 224 -3.66 15.77 15.59
CA THR A 224 -4.16 14.58 14.89
C THR A 224 -3.16 13.42 14.86
N GLN A 225 -1.91 13.63 15.29
CA GLN A 225 -0.82 12.65 15.23
C GLN A 225 -0.73 11.91 13.89
N MET A 226 -0.84 12.63 12.77
CA MET A 226 -0.81 11.98 11.43
C MET A 226 0.59 11.92 10.80
N LEU A 227 1.58 12.62 11.33
CA LEU A 227 2.88 12.78 10.64
C LEU A 227 3.64 11.45 10.45
N TRP A 228 3.38 10.45 11.29
CA TRP A 228 3.99 9.12 11.18
C TRP A 228 3.76 8.44 9.81
N ILE A 229 2.69 8.80 9.09
CA ILE A 229 2.42 8.24 7.77
C ILE A 229 3.55 8.53 6.79
N ILE A 230 4.24 9.67 6.95
CA ILE A 230 5.34 10.08 6.08
C ILE A 230 6.55 9.17 6.28
N SER A 231 6.82 8.77 7.53
CA SER A 231 7.85 7.78 7.86
C SER A 231 7.58 6.46 7.16
N VAL A 232 6.33 5.97 7.22
CA VAL A 232 5.91 4.75 6.52
C VAL A 232 6.06 4.92 5.00
N VAL A 233 5.53 5.99 4.43
CA VAL A 233 5.60 6.27 3.00
C VAL A 233 7.05 6.35 2.49
N PHE A 234 7.95 6.94 3.29
CA PHE A 234 9.37 7.01 2.97
C PHE A 234 10.03 5.63 3.01
N GLN A 235 9.87 4.87 4.09
CA GLN A 235 10.39 3.50 4.20
C GLN A 235 9.87 2.59 3.07
N GLN A 236 8.56 2.62 2.83
CA GLN A 236 7.93 1.81 1.78
C GLN A 236 8.39 2.19 0.37
N SER A 237 8.87 3.41 0.16
CA SER A 237 9.46 3.81 -1.12
C SER A 237 10.67 2.94 -1.48
N TYR A 238 11.49 2.55 -0.49
CA TYR A 238 12.64 1.66 -0.72
C TYR A 238 12.22 0.24 -1.09
N THR A 239 11.17 -0.30 -0.46
CA THR A 239 10.59 -1.60 -0.85
C THR A 239 10.12 -1.59 -2.30
N VAL A 240 9.48 -0.49 -2.73
CA VAL A 240 9.04 -0.30 -4.12
C VAL A 240 10.24 -0.17 -5.06
N PHE A 241 11.27 0.61 -4.72
CA PHE A 241 12.47 0.75 -5.55
C PHE A 241 13.18 -0.60 -5.76
N MET A 242 13.32 -1.40 -4.70
CA MET A 242 13.92 -2.74 -4.78
C MET A 242 13.06 -3.71 -5.59
N SER A 243 11.75 -3.66 -5.46
CA SER A 243 10.85 -4.54 -6.23
C SER A 243 10.83 -4.15 -7.71
N MET A 244 10.86 -2.85 -7.99
CA MET A 244 10.83 -2.30 -9.33
C MET A 244 12.09 -2.63 -10.14
N THR A 245 13.26 -2.70 -9.52
CA THR A 245 14.50 -3.12 -10.21
C THR A 245 14.48 -4.60 -10.62
N ILE A 246 13.70 -5.44 -9.94
CA ILE A 246 13.59 -6.88 -10.22
C ILE A 246 12.60 -7.16 -11.37
N ILE A 247 11.61 -6.28 -11.59
CA ILE A 247 10.54 -6.46 -12.59
C ILE A 247 11.08 -6.76 -14.00
N PRO A 248 12.06 -5.99 -14.56
CA PRO A 248 12.55 -6.22 -15.91
C PRO A 248 13.24 -7.58 -16.09
N TYR A 249 13.79 -8.14 -15.01
CA TYR A 249 14.54 -9.40 -15.03
C TYR A 249 13.66 -10.62 -14.74
N THR A 250 12.36 -10.43 -14.48
CA THR A 250 11.44 -11.49 -14.08
C THR A 250 10.41 -11.77 -15.17
N ARG A 251 10.17 -13.05 -15.47
CA ARG A 251 9.12 -13.46 -16.42
C ARG A 251 7.74 -13.03 -15.92
N GLN A 252 6.86 -12.59 -16.82
CA GLN A 252 5.52 -12.07 -16.51
C GLN A 252 4.67 -13.00 -15.61
N ARG A 253 4.73 -14.32 -15.83
CA ARG A 253 4.01 -15.29 -14.97
C ARG A 253 4.53 -15.30 -13.53
N TRP A 254 5.86 -15.29 -13.37
CA TRP A 254 6.51 -15.28 -12.06
C TRP A 254 6.38 -13.95 -11.35
N ARG A 255 6.25 -12.84 -12.09
CA ARG A 255 5.91 -11.52 -11.53
C ARG A 255 4.60 -11.56 -10.76
N VAL A 256 3.54 -12.13 -11.34
CA VAL A 256 2.22 -12.21 -10.69
C VAL A 256 2.25 -13.16 -9.49
N TYR A 257 2.81 -14.37 -9.65
CA TYR A 257 2.87 -15.34 -8.54
C TYR A 257 3.77 -14.86 -7.39
N GLY A 258 4.93 -14.31 -7.70
CA GLY A 258 5.86 -13.78 -6.72
C GLY A 258 5.29 -12.57 -5.97
N ALA A 259 4.65 -11.64 -6.68
CA ALA A 259 3.98 -10.52 -6.03
C ALA A 259 2.80 -10.95 -5.17
N PHE A 260 1.99 -11.92 -5.61
CA PHE A 260 0.90 -12.46 -4.78
C PHE A 260 1.43 -13.11 -3.50
N ALA A 261 2.47 -13.95 -3.61
CA ALA A 261 3.13 -14.56 -2.45
C ALA A 261 3.73 -13.49 -1.51
N PHE A 262 4.31 -12.43 -2.07
CA PHE A 262 4.83 -11.30 -1.32
C PHE A 262 3.72 -10.56 -0.57
N ILE A 263 2.60 -10.23 -1.25
CA ILE A 263 1.45 -9.54 -0.66
C ILE A 263 0.85 -10.37 0.48
N ALA A 264 0.66 -11.68 0.28
CA ALA A 264 0.12 -12.57 1.31
C ALA A 264 1.05 -12.69 2.53
N THR A 265 2.36 -12.78 2.29
CA THR A 265 3.36 -12.81 3.37
C THR A 265 3.43 -11.46 4.08
N ALA A 266 3.38 -10.35 3.35
CA ALA A 266 3.39 -9.00 3.89
C ALA A 266 2.15 -8.70 4.74
N TRP A 267 0.98 -9.19 4.31
CA TRP A 267 -0.23 -9.20 5.14
C TRP A 267 0.01 -9.97 6.43
N TRP A 268 0.46 -11.22 6.32
CA TRP A 268 0.66 -12.10 7.48
C TRP A 268 1.61 -11.50 8.53
N VAL A 269 2.69 -10.82 8.11
CA VAL A 269 3.65 -10.17 9.01
C VAL A 269 3.27 -8.75 9.45
N TYR A 270 2.05 -8.31 9.15
CA TYR A 270 1.52 -6.98 9.48
C TYR A 270 2.38 -5.83 8.93
N SER A 271 2.76 -5.93 7.65
CA SER A 271 3.58 -4.92 6.98
C SER A 271 2.77 -4.07 6.02
N TRP A 272 3.02 -2.76 6.00
CA TRP A 272 2.52 -1.83 4.98
C TRP A 272 2.94 -2.20 3.54
N ALA A 273 3.88 -3.13 3.39
CA ALA A 273 4.39 -3.56 2.09
C ALA A 273 3.32 -4.19 1.19
N TRP A 274 2.26 -4.80 1.74
CA TRP A 274 1.16 -5.31 0.90
C TRP A 274 0.39 -4.20 0.18
N TYR A 275 0.22 -3.01 0.76
CA TYR A 275 -0.37 -1.86 0.06
C TYR A 275 0.55 -1.32 -1.03
N SER A 276 1.84 -1.17 -0.72
CA SER A 276 2.81 -0.56 -1.64
C SER A 276 3.12 -1.47 -2.83
N ILE A 277 3.30 -2.78 -2.61
CA ILE A 277 3.55 -3.74 -3.68
C ILE A 277 2.31 -3.95 -4.55
N THR A 278 1.10 -3.91 -3.99
CA THR A 278 -0.11 -3.97 -4.82
C THR A 278 -0.24 -2.73 -5.71
N GLY A 279 0.12 -1.54 -5.21
CA GLY A 279 0.18 -0.32 -6.04
C GLY A 279 1.18 -0.44 -7.19
N LEU A 280 2.36 -1.01 -6.92
CA LEU A 280 3.38 -1.32 -7.93
C LEU A 280 2.87 -2.35 -8.96
N LEU A 281 2.24 -3.43 -8.50
CA LEU A 281 1.73 -4.50 -9.36
C LEU A 281 0.62 -3.99 -10.28
N ILE A 282 -0.28 -3.15 -9.78
CA ILE A 282 -1.33 -2.54 -10.61
C ILE A 282 -0.72 -1.60 -11.66
N ALA A 283 0.28 -0.80 -11.30
CA ALA A 283 1.01 0.02 -12.26
C ALA A 283 1.67 -0.86 -13.35
N ASP A 284 2.38 -1.90 -12.94
CA ASP A 284 3.06 -2.85 -13.82
C ASP A 284 2.08 -3.61 -14.74
N ALA A 285 0.90 -3.98 -14.21
CA ALA A 285 -0.15 -4.63 -14.97
C ALA A 285 -0.75 -3.71 -16.06
N VAL A 286 -0.96 -2.43 -15.74
CA VAL A 286 -1.48 -1.44 -16.68
C VAL A 286 -0.47 -1.09 -17.77
N MET A 287 0.81 -0.96 -17.40
CA MET A 287 1.87 -0.51 -18.30
C MET A 287 2.41 -1.65 -19.18
N HIS A 288 2.67 -2.83 -18.62
CA HIS A 288 3.37 -3.92 -19.32
C HIS A 288 2.50 -5.15 -19.60
N MET A 289 1.42 -5.39 -18.84
CA MET A 289 0.56 -6.57 -19.05
C MET A 289 -0.72 -6.26 -19.85
N GLY A 290 -0.91 -5.01 -20.28
CA GLY A 290 -2.06 -4.61 -21.09
C GLY A 290 -3.40 -4.66 -20.36
N MET A 291 -3.43 -4.76 -19.02
CA MET A 291 -4.65 -4.80 -18.21
C MET A 291 -5.27 -3.41 -18.00
N ARG A 292 -5.58 -2.72 -19.10
CA ARG A 292 -6.17 -1.38 -19.10
C ARG A 292 -7.70 -1.39 -18.98
N PRO A 293 -8.30 -0.64 -18.05
CA PRO A 293 -9.76 -0.46 -18.00
C PRO A 293 -10.27 0.18 -19.31
N GLY A 294 -11.32 -0.36 -19.91
CA GLY A 294 -11.99 0.26 -21.08
C GLY A 294 -11.40 -0.09 -22.46
N GLN A 295 -10.27 -0.78 -22.55
CA GLN A 295 -9.88 -1.42 -23.81
C GLN A 295 -10.68 -2.72 -23.98
N SER A 296 -11.38 -2.86 -25.11
CA SER A 296 -12.20 -4.03 -25.43
C SER A 296 -11.43 -5.36 -25.32
N GLY A 297 -10.10 -5.37 -25.39
CA GLY A 297 -9.24 -6.54 -25.22
C GLY A 297 -8.98 -7.02 -23.78
N THR A 298 -9.35 -6.27 -22.74
CA THR A 298 -8.99 -6.60 -21.33
C THR A 298 -10.07 -7.38 -20.59
N SER A 299 -10.84 -8.16 -21.33
CA SER A 299 -11.83 -9.05 -20.73
C SER A 299 -11.23 -10.44 -20.57
N PHE A 300 -11.45 -11.06 -19.41
CA PHE A 300 -11.18 -12.48 -19.26
C PHE A 300 -12.48 -13.25 -19.50
N PHE A 301 -12.34 -14.45 -20.05
CA PHE A 301 -13.47 -15.35 -20.25
C PHE A 301 -13.71 -16.16 -18.98
N MET A 302 -14.87 -15.93 -18.35
CA MET A 302 -15.38 -16.78 -17.28
C MET A 302 -16.42 -17.72 -17.88
N GLY A 303 -15.94 -18.85 -18.42
CA GLY A 303 -16.77 -19.76 -19.20
C GLY A 303 -17.15 -19.14 -20.54
N LYS A 304 -18.45 -18.97 -20.79
CA LYS A 304 -18.98 -18.32 -22.02
C LYS A 304 -19.13 -16.80 -21.87
N LEU A 305 -19.02 -16.26 -20.66
CA LEU A 305 -19.22 -14.84 -20.40
C LEU A 305 -17.89 -14.09 -20.49
N ARG A 306 -17.86 -13.03 -21.29
CA ARG A 306 -16.74 -12.10 -21.38
C ARG A 306 -16.90 -11.05 -20.28
N VAL A 307 -16.10 -11.15 -19.23
CA VAL A 307 -16.16 -10.21 -18.10
C VAL A 307 -15.05 -9.17 -18.28
N PRO A 308 -15.37 -7.88 -18.38
CA PRO A 308 -14.36 -6.83 -18.48
C PRO A 308 -13.60 -6.67 -17.14
N PHE A 309 -12.29 -6.42 -17.21
CA PHE A 309 -11.43 -6.36 -16.02
C PHE A 309 -11.88 -5.36 -14.95
N TRP A 310 -12.53 -4.25 -15.33
CA TRP A 310 -13.05 -3.27 -14.35
C TRP A 310 -14.08 -3.86 -13.37
N MET A 311 -14.79 -4.93 -13.76
CA MET A 311 -15.73 -5.60 -12.86
C MET A 311 -15.03 -6.29 -11.69
N VAL A 312 -13.77 -6.71 -11.84
CA VAL A 312 -12.98 -7.28 -10.73
C VAL A 312 -12.74 -6.21 -9.67
N GLY A 313 -12.38 -4.99 -10.11
CA GLY A 313 -12.22 -3.86 -9.21
C GLY A 313 -13.52 -3.50 -8.47
N VAL A 314 -14.64 -3.49 -9.18
CA VAL A 314 -15.97 -3.23 -8.57
C VAL A 314 -16.35 -4.31 -7.56
N VAL A 315 -16.07 -5.59 -7.83
CA VAL A 315 -16.33 -6.68 -6.88
C VAL A 315 -15.46 -6.53 -5.63
N PHE A 316 -14.18 -6.19 -5.77
CA PHE A 316 -13.30 -5.94 -4.63
C PHE A 316 -13.75 -4.72 -3.82
N MET A 317 -14.12 -3.64 -4.48
CA MET A 317 -14.64 -2.44 -3.82
C MET A 317 -15.95 -2.73 -3.08
N ALA A 318 -16.89 -3.46 -3.70
CA ALA A 318 -18.14 -3.86 -3.08
C ALA A 318 -17.92 -4.81 -1.90
N ALA A 319 -17.00 -5.77 -2.01
CA ALA A 319 -16.65 -6.68 -0.93
C ALA A 319 -16.03 -5.92 0.26
N GLY A 320 -15.12 -4.97 -0.01
CA GLY A 320 -14.51 -4.15 1.02
C GLY A 320 -15.51 -3.25 1.75
N PHE A 321 -16.42 -2.59 1.02
CA PHE A 321 -17.51 -1.83 1.65
C PHE A 321 -18.45 -2.73 2.46
N ALA A 322 -18.86 -3.88 1.91
CA ALA A 322 -19.71 -4.83 2.63
C ALA A 322 -19.05 -5.27 3.94
N MET A 323 -17.76 -5.59 3.92
CA MET A 323 -16.99 -5.90 5.13
C MET A 323 -16.98 -4.73 6.12
N GLN A 324 -16.70 -3.49 5.67
CA GLN A 324 -16.73 -2.32 6.55
C GLN A 324 -18.10 -2.12 7.22
N PHE A 325 -19.19 -2.27 6.48
CA PHE A 325 -20.54 -2.17 7.03
C PHE A 325 -20.83 -3.30 8.03
N VAL A 326 -20.40 -4.52 7.75
CA VAL A 326 -20.55 -5.64 8.70
C VAL A 326 -19.80 -5.35 10.00
N TRP A 327 -18.55 -4.89 9.92
CA TRP A 327 -17.74 -4.60 11.10
C TRP A 327 -18.26 -3.41 11.92
N VAL A 328 -18.81 -2.38 11.27
CA VAL A 328 -19.26 -1.17 12.00
C VAL A 328 -20.72 -1.25 12.44
N ALA A 329 -21.58 -1.91 11.67
CA ALA A 329 -23.03 -1.93 11.94
C ALA A 329 -23.51 -3.24 12.60
N VAL A 330 -22.91 -4.39 12.28
CA VAL A 330 -23.44 -5.70 12.69
C VAL A 330 -22.60 -6.35 13.79
N ARG A 331 -21.26 -6.35 13.65
CA ARG A 331 -20.32 -7.00 14.58
C ARG A 331 -19.12 -6.09 14.93
N PRO A 332 -19.34 -5.00 15.67
CA PRO A 332 -18.26 -4.14 16.15
C PRO A 332 -17.31 -4.83 17.12
N ASP A 333 -17.78 -5.90 17.78
CA ASP A 333 -16.98 -6.76 18.65
C ASP A 333 -15.85 -7.46 17.90
N LEU A 334 -16.04 -7.81 16.63
CA LEU A 334 -15.04 -8.49 15.81
C LEU A 334 -14.09 -7.53 15.08
N MET A 335 -14.27 -6.21 15.25
CA MET A 335 -13.56 -5.20 14.45
C MET A 335 -12.03 -5.26 14.60
N ASN A 336 -11.54 -5.69 15.76
CA ASN A 336 -10.12 -5.80 16.08
C ASN A 336 -9.62 -7.26 16.07
N GLU A 337 -10.49 -8.23 15.78
CA GLU A 337 -10.10 -9.64 15.80
C GLU A 337 -9.16 -10.01 14.65
N GLU A 338 -9.18 -9.23 13.57
CA GLU A 338 -8.20 -9.34 12.47
C GLU A 338 -6.75 -9.28 12.99
N LEU A 339 -6.50 -8.51 14.05
CA LEU A 339 -5.18 -8.35 14.65
C LEU A 339 -4.61 -9.67 15.22
N TYR A 340 -5.47 -10.55 15.72
CA TYR A 340 -5.07 -11.85 16.29
C TYR A 340 -4.51 -12.84 15.27
N TYR A 341 -4.80 -12.63 13.98
CA TYR A 341 -4.33 -13.51 12.90
C TYR A 341 -2.94 -13.14 12.37
N HIS A 342 -2.36 -12.04 12.84
CA HIS A 342 -1.08 -11.53 12.38
C HIS A 342 0.09 -12.04 13.23
N THR A 343 1.27 -12.19 12.62
CA THR A 343 2.44 -12.71 13.36
C THR A 343 3.01 -11.72 14.38
N GLY A 344 2.60 -10.46 14.35
CA GLY A 344 3.08 -9.40 15.26
C GLY A 344 2.76 -9.60 16.74
N ILE A 345 1.90 -10.58 17.07
CA ILE A 345 1.59 -10.97 18.45
C ILE A 345 2.64 -11.94 19.02
N TYR A 346 3.37 -12.65 18.17
CA TYR A 346 4.41 -13.55 18.61
C TYR A 346 5.68 -12.73 18.90
N LEU A 347 6.06 -12.64 20.18
CA LEU A 347 7.18 -11.88 20.76
C LEU A 347 8.59 -12.21 20.23
N THR A 348 8.71 -13.03 19.18
CA THR A 348 9.98 -13.43 18.59
C THR A 348 10.15 -12.82 17.20
N GLY A 349 10.91 -11.74 17.10
CA GLY A 349 11.48 -11.27 15.83
C GLY A 349 10.53 -10.58 14.84
N GLY A 350 9.34 -10.14 15.28
CA GLY A 350 8.38 -9.43 14.44
C GLY A 350 8.89 -8.08 13.91
N ILE A 351 8.37 -7.63 12.76
CA ILE A 351 8.64 -6.30 12.18
C ILE A 351 7.97 -5.20 13.02
N GLN A 352 6.91 -5.54 13.77
CA GLN A 352 6.18 -4.65 14.65
C GLN A 352 5.91 -5.36 15.99
N TYR A 353 6.26 -4.71 17.09
CA TYR A 353 6.10 -5.23 18.45
C TYR A 353 4.98 -4.46 19.17
N GLY A 354 4.12 -5.18 19.89
CA GLY A 354 3.07 -4.57 20.72
C GLY A 354 2.01 -3.86 19.88
N ILE A 355 1.13 -4.64 19.22
CA ILE A 355 0.07 -4.04 18.40
C ILE A 355 -0.93 -3.33 19.32
N ASP A 356 -0.96 -2.01 19.23
CA ASP A 356 -1.89 -1.16 19.97
C ASP A 356 -3.11 -0.84 19.10
N VAL A 357 -4.31 -1.15 19.58
CA VAL A 357 -5.58 -0.89 18.90
C VAL A 357 -5.88 0.60 18.73
N SER A 358 -5.26 1.47 19.53
CA SER A 358 -5.39 2.92 19.41
C SER A 358 -4.65 3.50 18.21
N THR A 359 -3.80 2.68 17.58
CA THR A 359 -2.95 3.09 16.47
C THR A 359 -3.60 2.81 15.11
N ALA A 360 -3.07 3.41 14.05
CA ALA A 360 -3.60 3.20 12.71
C ALA A 360 -3.42 1.74 12.26
N GLN A 361 -4.53 1.09 11.97
CA GLN A 361 -4.57 -0.34 11.65
C GLN A 361 -4.46 -0.62 10.15
N ILE A 362 -3.77 -1.70 9.82
CA ILE A 362 -3.54 -2.19 8.47
C ILE A 362 -4.62 -3.23 8.13
N ARG A 363 -5.82 -2.77 7.77
CA ARG A 363 -7.02 -3.64 7.67
C ARG A 363 -7.29 -4.18 6.26
N ALA A 364 -7.82 -5.39 6.17
CA ALA A 364 -8.21 -6.02 4.90
C ALA A 364 -9.43 -5.37 4.23
N ASP A 365 -10.38 -4.86 5.00
CA ASP A 365 -11.59 -4.20 4.48
C ASP A 365 -11.23 -2.94 3.68
N CYS A 366 -10.34 -2.11 4.20
CA CYS A 366 -9.77 -0.94 3.50
C CYS A 366 -8.90 -1.35 2.30
N TYR A 367 -8.12 -2.43 2.42
CA TYR A 367 -7.29 -2.94 1.32
C TYR A 367 -8.14 -3.31 0.10
N LEU A 368 -9.25 -4.02 0.29
CA LEU A 368 -10.16 -4.39 -0.80
C LEU A 368 -10.79 -3.19 -1.50
N ILE A 369 -11.16 -2.14 -0.75
CA ILE A 369 -11.67 -0.89 -1.33
C ILE A 369 -10.60 -0.22 -2.18
N ILE A 370 -9.38 -0.09 -1.65
CA ILE A 370 -8.27 0.62 -2.32
C ILE A 370 -7.82 -0.11 -3.58
N THR A 371 -7.75 -1.44 -3.56
CA THR A 371 -7.40 -2.23 -4.74
C THR A 371 -8.47 -2.22 -5.83
N GLY A 372 -9.72 -1.93 -5.47
CA GLY A 372 -10.83 -1.79 -6.40
C GLY A 372 -10.91 -0.44 -7.11
N PHE A 373 -10.26 0.60 -6.55
CA PHE A 373 -10.26 1.99 -7.02
C PHE A 373 -9.14 2.26 -8.03
#